data_AF-R4KJT5-F1
#
_entry.id   AF-R4KJT5-F1
#
_cell.length_a   1.000
_cell.length_b   1.000
_cell.length_c   1.000
_cell.angle_alpha   90.00
_cell.angle_beta   90.00
_cell.angle_gamma   90.00
#
_symmetry.space_group_name_H-M   'P 1'
#
loop_
_entity.id
_entity.type
_entity.pdbx_description
1 polymer ?
#
loop_
_entity_poly.entity_id
_entity_poly.type
_entity_poly.pdbx_seq_one_letter_code
_entity_poly.pdbx_strand_id
1 'polypeptide(L)'
;MHWKRQNLNCIKPLMYTGGEIMFWQKFIEKFSVLDLIIIAMLSALGIATKPIVVPITHIITGPLLIPGGVVAGGFYMMWLVLGVGLTGKCGTATLIGLVQALMVFGTGIFGSHGAMTLLSYTLPGVAIDLALWFTRHRVCCLPCSFLAGVLANICGSGLVNILYFRLPLVPLMLALTVAALSGGLGGIIAYKILHQLKKTGFGHKTA
;
A
#
# COMPACT_ATOMS: atom_id res chain seq x y z
N MET A 1 -31.47 4.41 -36.57
CA MET A 1 -31.90 4.88 -35.24
C MET A 1 -30.76 5.70 -34.65
N HIS A 2 -30.82 7.01 -34.87
CA HIS A 2 -29.81 7.99 -34.47
C HIS A 2 -29.99 8.38 -33.00
N TRP A 3 -29.00 8.14 -32.15
CA TRP A 3 -28.93 8.79 -30.83
C TRP A 3 -27.90 9.92 -30.87
N LYS A 4 -28.47 11.12 -30.94
CA LYS A 4 -27.88 12.44 -30.98
C LYS A 4 -27.27 12.76 -29.61
N ARG A 5 -25.93 12.79 -29.52
CA ARG A 5 -25.20 13.17 -28.30
C ARG A 5 -25.18 14.71 -28.21
N GLN A 6 -26.29 15.30 -27.76
CA GLN A 6 -26.38 16.73 -27.43
C GLN A 6 -26.06 16.97 -25.95
N ASN A 7 -25.23 18.00 -25.71
CA ASN A 7 -25.09 18.79 -24.49
C ASN A 7 -24.50 18.14 -23.23
N LEU A 8 -23.18 18.28 -23.08
CA LEU A 8 -22.49 18.35 -21.79
C LEU A 8 -21.54 19.58 -21.72
N ASN A 9 -21.99 20.70 -22.28
CA ASN A 9 -21.33 22.02 -22.16
C ASN A 9 -21.82 22.80 -20.91
N CYS A 10 -21.95 22.13 -19.76
CA CYS A 10 -22.43 22.78 -18.53
C CYS A 10 -21.70 22.33 -17.25
N ILE A 11 -20.38 22.14 -17.32
CA ILE A 11 -19.53 22.24 -16.12
C ILE A 11 -18.27 22.98 -16.54
N LYS A 12 -18.33 24.31 -16.52
CA LYS A 12 -17.11 25.12 -16.35
C LYS A 12 -16.74 25.00 -14.88
N PRO A 13 -15.59 24.39 -14.50
CA PRO A 13 -15.11 24.55 -13.15
C PRO A 13 -14.47 25.94 -13.07
N LEU A 14 -15.00 26.70 -12.13
CA LEU A 14 -14.38 27.77 -11.37
C LEU A 14 -12.86 27.92 -11.59
N MET A 15 -12.47 29.13 -11.95
CA MET A 15 -11.11 29.63 -11.76
C MET A 15 -10.68 29.34 -10.32
N TYR A 16 -9.77 28.38 -10.14
CA TYR A 16 -9.03 28.19 -8.91
C TYR A 16 -7.56 28.49 -9.21
N THR A 17 -7.10 29.58 -8.62
CA THR A 17 -5.69 29.94 -8.48
C THR A 17 -4.88 28.80 -7.86
N GLY A 18 -3.78 28.42 -8.51
CA GLY A 18 -2.71 27.61 -7.91
C GLY A 18 -2.32 26.40 -8.76
N GLY A 19 -1.13 26.43 -9.36
CA GLY A 19 -0.58 25.35 -10.18
C GLY A 19 -0.52 23.97 -9.48
N GLU A 20 -0.54 23.93 -8.16
CA GLU A 20 -0.64 22.73 -7.32
C GLU A 20 -1.94 21.94 -7.56
N ILE A 21 -3.10 22.61 -7.59
CA ILE A 21 -4.41 21.95 -7.73
C ILE A 21 -4.51 21.24 -9.10
N MET A 22 -3.93 21.85 -10.13
CA MET A 22 -3.90 21.30 -11.49
C MET A 22 -3.04 20.03 -11.59
N PHE A 23 -1.99 19.90 -10.77
CA PHE A 23 -1.16 18.68 -10.72
C PHE A 23 -1.93 17.51 -10.09
N TRP A 24 -2.58 17.75 -8.94
CA TRP A 24 -3.37 16.74 -8.24
C TRP A 24 -4.57 16.27 -9.05
N GLN A 25 -5.26 17.19 -9.73
CA GLN A 25 -6.36 16.84 -10.64
C GLN A 25 -5.88 15.92 -11.77
N LYS A 26 -4.80 16.28 -12.47
CA LYS A 26 -4.22 15.44 -13.54
C LYS A 26 -3.73 14.09 -13.05
N PHE A 27 -3.31 13.97 -11.79
CA PHE A 27 -2.89 12.69 -11.21
C PHE A 27 -4.08 11.80 -10.90
N ILE A 28 -5.14 12.35 -10.28
CA ILE A 28 -6.37 11.62 -9.94
C ILE A 28 -7.17 11.25 -11.19
N GLU A 29 -7.17 12.09 -12.24
CA GLU A 29 -7.81 11.81 -13.53
C GLU A 29 -7.27 10.53 -14.22
N LYS A 30 -6.07 10.08 -13.85
CA LYS A 30 -5.53 8.80 -14.35
C LYS A 30 -6.24 7.59 -13.74
N PHE A 31 -6.93 7.76 -12.62
CA PHE A 31 -7.64 6.69 -11.90
C PHE A 31 -9.12 6.69 -12.26
N SER A 32 -9.67 5.50 -12.52
CA SER A 32 -11.11 5.34 -12.66
C SER A 32 -11.76 5.45 -11.28
N VAL A 33 -13.06 5.77 -11.25
CA VAL A 33 -13.85 5.76 -10.01
C VAL A 33 -13.74 4.41 -9.30
N LEU A 34 -13.75 3.30 -10.06
CA LEU A 34 -13.55 1.96 -9.52
C LEU A 34 -12.18 1.77 -8.87
N ASP A 35 -11.11 2.34 -9.45
CA ASP A 35 -9.77 2.24 -8.87
C ASP A 35 -9.70 2.98 -7.53
N LEU A 36 -10.34 4.15 -7.46
CA LEU A 36 -10.41 4.96 -6.25
C LEU A 36 -11.20 4.25 -5.15
N ILE A 37 -12.30 3.58 -5.50
CA ILE A 37 -13.08 2.75 -4.57
C ILE A 37 -12.24 1.57 -4.07
N ILE A 38 -11.51 0.88 -4.95
CA ILE A 38 -10.61 -0.22 -4.56
C ILE A 38 -9.52 0.28 -3.60
N ILE A 39 -8.91 1.44 -3.90
CA ILE A 39 -7.91 2.08 -3.04
C ILE A 39 -8.50 2.35 -1.64
N ALA A 40 -9.69 2.94 -1.57
CA ALA A 40 -10.34 3.24 -0.30
C ALA A 40 -10.65 1.98 0.51
N MET A 41 -11.22 0.95 -0.13
CA MET A 41 -11.55 -0.32 0.53
C MET A 41 -10.30 -1.03 1.07
N LEU A 42 -9.25 -1.15 0.26
CA LEU A 42 -8.01 -1.81 0.68
C LEU A 42 -7.28 -1.02 1.76
N SER A 43 -7.34 0.31 1.70
CA SER A 43 -6.81 1.17 2.77
C SER A 43 -7.50 0.86 4.09
N ALA A 44 -8.84 0.84 4.11
CA ALA A 44 -9.62 0.57 5.30
C ALA A 44 -9.35 -0.83 5.86
N LEU A 45 -9.32 -1.86 5.01
CA LEU A 45 -8.99 -3.24 5.40
C LEU A 45 -7.59 -3.36 6.00
N GLY A 46 -6.61 -2.67 5.42
CA GLY A 46 -5.24 -2.69 5.91
C GLY A 46 -5.09 -2.04 7.30
N ILE A 47 -5.88 -1.02 7.63
CA ILE A 47 -5.91 -0.46 8.99
C ILE A 47 -6.71 -1.35 9.94
N ALA A 48 -7.87 -1.85 9.52
CA ALA A 48 -8.73 -2.69 10.34
C ALA A 48 -8.06 -4.01 10.74
N THR A 49 -7.16 -4.55 9.92
CA THR A 49 -6.41 -5.78 10.23
C THR A 49 -5.31 -5.58 11.26
N LYS A 50 -4.80 -4.36 11.48
CA LYS A 50 -3.72 -4.09 12.44
C LYS A 50 -4.00 -4.56 13.86
N PRO A 51 -5.10 -4.15 14.52
CA PRO A 51 -5.39 -4.55 15.91
C PRO A 51 -5.56 -6.05 16.10
N ILE A 52 -5.82 -6.81 15.03
CA ILE A 52 -5.96 -8.27 15.08
C ILE A 52 -4.60 -8.94 14.86
N VAL A 53 -3.86 -8.52 13.85
CA VAL A 53 -2.60 -9.18 13.45
C VAL A 53 -1.47 -8.87 14.44
N VAL A 54 -1.36 -7.62 14.95
CA VAL A 54 -0.24 -7.26 15.86
C VAL A 54 -0.22 -8.14 17.11
N PRO A 55 -1.30 -8.30 17.88
CA PRO A 55 -1.28 -9.14 19.08
C PRO A 55 -0.93 -10.60 18.81
N ILE A 56 -1.49 -11.18 17.74
CA ILE A 56 -1.21 -12.56 17.34
C ILE A 56 0.28 -12.73 17.02
N THR A 57 0.86 -11.81 16.25
CA THR A 57 2.29 -11.87 15.96
C THR A 57 3.14 -11.67 17.19
N HIS A 58 2.72 -10.81 18.14
CA HIS A 58 3.46 -10.57 19.37
C HIS A 58 3.48 -11.81 20.29
N ILE A 59 2.44 -12.63 20.30
CA ILE A 59 2.43 -13.92 21.03
C ILE A 59 3.53 -14.85 20.51
N ILE A 60 3.74 -14.87 19.19
CA ILE A 60 4.74 -15.74 18.54
C ILE A 60 6.15 -15.14 18.63
N THR A 61 6.26 -13.83 18.43
CA THR A 61 7.56 -13.13 18.30
C THR A 61 8.11 -12.61 19.61
N GLY A 62 7.27 -12.45 20.65
CA GLY A 62 7.66 -12.03 21.99
C GLY A 62 8.76 -12.90 22.61
N PRO A 63 8.66 -14.24 22.58
CA PRO A 63 9.73 -15.14 23.04
C PRO A 63 11.03 -15.03 22.23
N LEU A 64 10.95 -14.60 20.98
CA LEU A 64 12.08 -14.48 20.07
C LEU A 64 12.77 -13.10 20.12
N LEU A 65 12.28 -12.18 20.96
CA LEU A 65 12.76 -10.78 21.05
C LEU A 65 12.69 -10.03 19.70
N ILE A 66 11.85 -10.48 18.77
CA ILE A 66 11.64 -9.84 17.47
C ILE A 66 10.46 -8.88 17.59
N PRO A 67 10.55 -7.63 17.09
CA PRO A 67 9.39 -6.74 17.07
C PRO A 67 8.26 -7.36 16.24
N GLY A 68 7.09 -7.59 16.85
CA GLY A 68 5.96 -8.24 16.17
C GLY A 68 5.53 -7.54 14.87
N GLY A 69 5.76 -6.23 14.77
CA GLY A 69 5.53 -5.44 13.56
C GLY A 69 6.30 -5.91 12.32
N VAL A 70 7.48 -6.51 12.49
CA VAL A 70 8.30 -7.05 11.39
C VAL A 70 7.62 -8.24 10.72
N VAL A 71 7.05 -9.13 11.53
CA VAL A 71 6.33 -10.32 11.08
C VAL A 71 4.93 -9.95 10.60
N ALA A 72 4.22 -9.09 11.34
CA ALA A 72 2.92 -8.57 10.93
C ALA A 72 2.98 -7.76 9.63
N GLY A 73 4.13 -7.15 9.36
CA GLY A 73 4.43 -6.39 8.15
C GLY A 73 4.07 -7.12 6.86
N GLY A 74 4.31 -8.44 6.78
CA GLY A 74 3.92 -9.24 5.61
C GLY A 74 2.43 -9.14 5.26
N PHE A 75 1.55 -9.19 6.27
CA PHE A 75 0.11 -9.02 6.07
C PHE A 75 -0.27 -7.60 5.67
N TYR A 76 0.43 -6.58 6.19
CA TYR A 76 0.14 -5.19 5.82
C TYR A 76 0.58 -4.88 4.39
N MET A 77 1.76 -5.35 3.99
CA MET A 77 2.29 -5.13 2.65
C MET A 77 1.49 -5.89 1.59
N MET A 78 0.86 -7.01 1.95
CA MET A 78 -0.07 -7.74 1.07
C MET A 78 -1.17 -6.83 0.51
N TRP A 79 -1.78 -5.98 1.33
CA TRP A 79 -2.87 -5.08 0.90
C TRP A 79 -2.40 -4.04 -0.13
N LEU A 80 -1.18 -3.51 0.05
CA LEU A 80 -0.58 -2.56 -0.90
C LEU A 80 -0.32 -3.24 -2.25
N VAL A 81 0.32 -4.42 -2.24
CA VAL A 81 0.63 -5.19 -3.44
C VAL A 81 -0.65 -5.62 -4.16
N LEU A 82 -1.68 -6.05 -3.42
CA LEU A 82 -2.98 -6.42 -3.96
C LEU A 82 -3.66 -5.22 -4.65
N GLY A 83 -3.58 -4.02 -4.07
CA GLY A 83 -4.15 -2.82 -4.67
C GLY A 83 -3.53 -2.45 -6.00
N VAL A 84 -2.20 -2.51 -6.11
CA VAL A 84 -1.52 -2.30 -7.40
C VAL A 84 -1.91 -3.38 -8.40
N GLY A 85 -2.03 -4.63 -7.96
CA GLY A 85 -2.44 -5.73 -8.83
C GLY A 85 -3.89 -5.63 -9.34
N LEU A 86 -4.81 -5.08 -8.54
CA LEU A 86 -6.22 -4.91 -8.91
C LEU A 86 -6.46 -3.69 -9.82
N THR A 87 -5.84 -2.56 -9.49
CA THR A 87 -5.97 -1.31 -10.27
C THR A 87 -5.10 -1.32 -11.53
N GLY A 88 -4.01 -2.09 -11.52
CA GLY A 88 -3.05 -2.15 -12.62
C GLY A 88 -2.37 -0.81 -12.90
N LYS A 89 -2.31 0.12 -11.95
CA LYS A 89 -1.77 1.48 -12.11
C LYS A 89 -0.60 1.75 -11.18
N CYS A 90 0.40 2.47 -11.68
CA CYS A 90 1.51 2.96 -10.87
C CYS A 90 1.02 4.16 -10.04
N GLY A 91 1.42 4.21 -8.77
CA GLY A 91 0.96 5.22 -7.80
C GLY A 91 -0.12 4.69 -6.86
N THR A 92 -0.69 3.51 -7.14
CA THR A 92 -1.76 2.94 -6.31
C THR A 92 -1.27 2.60 -4.91
N ALA A 93 -0.08 2.01 -4.76
CA ALA A 93 0.42 1.63 -3.45
C ALA A 93 0.68 2.87 -2.58
N THR A 94 1.21 3.94 -3.17
CA THR A 94 1.42 5.23 -2.51
C THR A 94 0.10 5.85 -2.07
N LEU A 95 -0.92 5.82 -2.93
CA LEU A 95 -2.27 6.31 -2.60
C LEU A 95 -2.89 5.52 -1.44
N ILE A 96 -2.77 4.19 -1.44
CA ILE A 96 -3.25 3.36 -0.33
C ILE A 96 -2.50 3.72 0.96
N GLY A 97 -1.16 3.78 0.90
CA GLY A 97 -0.34 4.16 2.05
C GLY A 97 -0.69 5.55 2.60
N LEU A 98 -0.91 6.54 1.72
CA LEU A 98 -1.31 7.89 2.10
C LEU A 98 -2.68 7.93 2.77
N VAL A 99 -3.69 7.25 2.19
CA VAL A 99 -5.04 7.18 2.78
C VAL A 99 -5.01 6.46 4.12
N GLN A 100 -4.24 5.37 4.23
CA GLN A 100 -3.99 4.68 5.51
C GLN A 100 -3.36 5.62 6.54
N ALA A 101 -2.37 6.41 6.13
CA ALA A 101 -1.71 7.35 7.02
C ALA A 101 -2.64 8.45 7.51
N LEU A 102 -3.49 9.00 6.62
CA LEU A 102 -4.50 10.00 6.96
C LEU A 102 -5.56 9.43 7.91
N MET A 103 -6.01 8.19 7.70
CA MET A 103 -6.94 7.54 8.62
C MET A 103 -6.34 7.36 10.02
N VAL A 104 -5.08 6.90 10.11
CA VAL A 104 -4.41 6.73 11.40
C VAL A 104 -4.16 8.08 12.07
N PHE A 105 -3.73 9.09 11.29
CA PHE A 105 -3.51 10.45 11.78
C PHE A 105 -4.80 11.08 12.31
N GLY A 106 -5.91 10.94 11.57
CA GLY A 106 -7.21 11.52 11.93
C GLY A 106 -7.92 10.80 13.08
N THR A 107 -7.75 9.48 13.19
CA THR A 107 -8.36 8.70 14.27
C THR A 107 -7.58 8.74 15.57
N GLY A 108 -6.29 9.10 15.54
CA GLY A 108 -5.44 9.19 16.73
C GLY A 108 -5.18 7.88 17.46
N ILE A 109 -5.68 6.74 16.94
CA ILE A 109 -5.71 5.43 17.61
C ILE A 109 -4.31 4.91 17.99
N PHE A 110 -3.26 5.33 17.28
CA PHE A 110 -1.89 4.83 17.48
C PHE A 110 -0.92 5.87 18.08
N GLY A 111 -1.42 6.91 18.77
CA GLY A 111 -0.72 7.66 19.83
C GLY A 111 0.57 8.42 19.49
N SER A 112 0.62 9.71 19.81
CA SER A 112 1.82 10.57 20.00
C SER A 112 2.84 10.79 18.85
N HIS A 113 2.78 10.05 17.74
CA HIS A 113 3.79 10.14 16.66
C HIS A 113 3.52 11.23 15.61
N GLY A 114 2.40 11.94 15.70
CA GLY A 114 2.09 13.11 14.86
C GLY A 114 2.35 12.88 13.37
N ALA A 115 3.12 13.77 12.75
CA ALA A 115 3.46 13.73 11.32
C ALA A 115 4.30 12.51 10.91
N MET A 116 4.99 11.83 11.84
CA MET A 116 5.85 10.68 11.51
C MET A 116 5.03 9.46 11.07
N THR A 117 3.76 9.39 11.49
CA THR A 117 2.79 8.41 10.98
C THR A 117 2.55 8.59 9.48
N LEU A 118 2.48 9.84 8.99
CA LEU A 118 2.31 10.13 7.56
C LEU A 118 3.47 9.53 6.76
N LEU A 119 4.70 9.72 7.22
CA LEU A 119 5.88 9.17 6.55
C LEU A 119 5.92 7.64 6.64
N SER A 120 5.63 7.09 7.82
CA SER A 120 5.79 5.65 8.08
C SER A 120 4.85 4.76 7.26
N TYR A 121 3.67 5.26 6.91
CA TYR A 121 2.69 4.53 6.12
C TYR A 121 2.78 4.83 4.62
N THR A 122 3.19 6.04 4.25
CA THR A 122 3.32 6.42 2.83
C THR A 122 4.57 5.82 2.19
N LEU A 123 5.71 5.78 2.91
CA LEU A 123 6.99 5.33 2.35
C LEU A 123 7.01 3.88 1.85
N PRO A 124 6.42 2.89 2.54
CA PRO A 124 6.29 1.53 2.01
C PRO A 124 5.52 1.49 0.67
N GLY A 125 4.49 2.32 0.53
CA GLY A 125 3.73 2.45 -0.72
C GLY A 125 4.57 3.04 -1.85
N VAL A 126 5.33 4.10 -1.54
CA VAL A 126 6.30 4.71 -2.48
C VAL A 126 7.36 3.69 -2.90
N ALA A 127 7.87 2.89 -1.98
CA ALA A 127 8.86 1.86 -2.27
C ALA A 127 8.33 0.81 -3.27
N ILE A 128 7.07 0.38 -3.12
CA ILE A 128 6.41 -0.52 -4.06
C ILE A 128 6.27 0.13 -5.44
N ASP A 129 5.73 1.35 -5.49
CA ASP A 129 5.51 2.04 -6.77
C ASP A 129 6.84 2.30 -7.49
N LEU A 130 7.90 2.67 -6.77
CA LEU A 130 9.23 2.85 -7.34
C LEU A 130 9.80 1.53 -7.88
N ALA A 131 9.64 0.43 -7.13
CA ALA A 131 10.11 -0.89 -7.55
C ALA A 131 9.37 -1.39 -8.80
N LEU A 132 8.05 -1.23 -8.84
CA LEU A 132 7.21 -1.63 -9.97
C LEU A 132 7.42 -0.71 -11.18
N TRP A 133 7.72 0.57 -10.95
CA TRP A 133 8.11 1.50 -12.01
C TRP A 133 9.45 1.12 -12.61
N PHE A 134 10.46 0.79 -11.79
CA PHE A 134 11.78 0.39 -12.25
C PHE A 134 11.76 -0.93 -13.01
N THR A 135 11.02 -1.92 -12.50
CA THR A 135 10.84 -3.22 -13.16
C THR A 135 9.89 -3.17 -14.36
N ARG A 136 9.13 -2.07 -14.53
CA ARG A 136 8.04 -1.90 -15.52
C ARG A 136 6.96 -3.01 -15.47
N HIS A 137 6.92 -3.79 -14.41
CA HIS A 137 5.94 -4.84 -14.18
C HIS A 137 4.83 -4.34 -13.26
N ARG A 138 3.59 -4.79 -13.50
CA ARG A 138 2.42 -4.39 -12.69
C ARG A 138 1.84 -5.57 -11.90
N VAL A 139 2.69 -6.18 -11.08
CA VAL A 139 2.34 -7.39 -10.29
C VAL A 139 1.79 -8.51 -11.19
N CYS A 140 2.36 -8.65 -12.38
CA CYS A 140 1.93 -9.65 -13.37
C CYS A 140 2.54 -11.03 -13.10
N CYS A 141 3.64 -11.08 -12.33
CA CYS A 141 4.41 -12.29 -12.07
C CYS A 141 4.62 -12.50 -10.56
N LEU A 142 4.78 -13.76 -10.15
CA LEU A 142 5.05 -14.11 -8.75
C LEU A 142 6.37 -13.48 -8.22
N PRO A 143 7.48 -13.45 -8.99
CA PRO A 143 8.69 -12.73 -8.56
C PRO A 143 8.46 -11.22 -8.37
N CYS A 144 7.65 -10.61 -9.21
CA CYS A 144 7.31 -9.19 -9.18
C CYS A 144 6.59 -8.84 -7.86
N SER A 145 5.62 -9.67 -7.46
CA SER A 145 4.86 -9.47 -6.23
C SER A 145 5.69 -9.75 -4.99
N PHE A 146 6.53 -10.78 -5.03
CA PHE A 146 7.48 -11.10 -3.95
C PHE A 146 8.46 -9.95 -3.71
N LEU A 147 9.10 -9.45 -4.77
CA LEU A 147 10.06 -8.35 -4.67
C LEU A 147 9.41 -7.06 -4.16
N ALA A 148 8.20 -6.75 -4.64
CA ALA A 148 7.43 -5.61 -4.15
C ALA A 148 7.16 -5.73 -2.65
N GLY A 149 6.73 -6.91 -2.18
CA GLY A 149 6.51 -7.17 -0.76
C GLY A 149 7.78 -7.10 0.10
N VAL A 150 8.90 -7.63 -0.40
CA VAL A 150 10.22 -7.54 0.26
C VAL A 150 10.63 -6.09 0.45
N LEU A 151 10.63 -5.30 -0.64
CA LEU A 151 11.06 -3.90 -0.61
C LEU A 151 10.16 -3.05 0.28
N ALA A 152 8.84 -3.26 0.20
CA ALA A 152 7.88 -2.58 1.06
C ALA A 152 8.17 -2.83 2.55
N ASN A 153 8.40 -4.10 2.91
CA ASN A 153 8.56 -4.46 4.31
C ASN A 153 9.93 -4.10 4.86
N ILE A 154 11.00 -4.18 4.06
CA ILE A 154 12.33 -3.67 4.42
C ILE A 154 12.25 -2.15 4.63
N CYS A 155 11.61 -1.42 3.72
CA CYS A 155 11.45 0.03 3.83
C CYS A 155 10.64 0.41 5.07
N GLY A 156 9.48 -0.22 5.27
CA GLY A 156 8.62 0.05 6.43
C GLY A 156 9.27 -0.33 7.76
N SER A 157 9.83 -1.54 7.86
CA SER A 157 10.48 -2.01 9.09
C SER A 157 11.76 -1.24 9.40
N GLY A 158 12.57 -0.94 8.38
CA GLY A 158 13.79 -0.14 8.52
C GLY A 158 13.49 1.27 9.00
N LEU A 159 12.49 1.92 8.41
CA LEU A 159 12.08 3.27 8.78
C LEU A 159 11.52 3.32 10.21
N VAL A 160 10.64 2.39 10.57
CA VAL A 160 10.10 2.29 11.94
C VAL A 160 11.23 2.02 12.94
N ASN A 161 12.22 1.21 12.56
CA ASN A 161 13.36 0.96 13.44
C ASN A 161 14.22 2.22 13.63
N ILE A 162 14.56 2.95 12.56
CA ILE A 162 15.35 4.20 12.63
C ILE A 162 14.61 5.27 13.44
N LEU A 163 13.30 5.43 13.20
CA LEU A 163 12.50 6.49 13.81
C LEU A 163 12.18 6.21 15.28
N TYR A 164 11.94 4.95 15.65
CA TYR A 164 11.36 4.64 16.97
C TYR A 164 12.26 3.74 17.82
N PHE A 165 12.64 2.57 17.32
CA PHE A 165 13.23 1.54 18.17
C PHE A 165 14.76 1.65 18.35
N ARG A 166 15.47 2.30 17.41
CA ARG A 166 16.94 2.46 17.41
C ARG A 166 17.68 1.19 17.85
N LEU A 167 17.33 0.03 17.29
CA LEU A 167 17.94 -1.24 17.70
C LEU A 167 19.45 -1.27 17.36
N PRO A 168 20.26 -2.00 18.14
CA PRO A 168 21.65 -2.28 17.79
C PRO A 168 21.74 -3.09 16.49
N LEU A 169 22.91 -3.04 15.84
CA LEU A 169 23.12 -3.55 14.47
C LEU A 169 22.70 -5.02 14.29
N VAL A 170 22.97 -5.86 15.29
CA VAL A 170 22.72 -7.30 15.22
C VAL A 170 21.21 -7.62 15.18
N PRO A 171 20.37 -7.17 16.14
CA PRO A 171 18.91 -7.30 16.04
C PRO A 171 18.29 -6.61 14.82
N LEU A 172 18.87 -5.50 14.36
CA LEU A 172 18.41 -4.83 13.14
C LEU A 172 18.55 -5.74 11.91
N MET A 173 19.69 -6.40 11.73
CA MET A 173 19.88 -7.30 10.59
C MET A 173 18.92 -8.49 10.64
N LEU A 174 18.72 -9.07 11.82
CA LEU A 174 17.76 -10.17 12.00
C LEU A 174 16.31 -9.70 11.76
N ALA A 175 15.95 -8.50 12.21
CA ALA A 175 14.65 -7.91 11.91
C ALA A 175 14.46 -7.67 10.40
N LEU A 176 15.48 -7.18 9.69
CA LEU A 176 15.38 -6.91 8.25
C LEU A 176 15.29 -8.19 7.42
N THR A 177 15.97 -9.28 7.80
CA THR A 177 15.83 -10.57 7.11
C THR A 177 14.45 -11.16 7.33
N VAL A 178 13.93 -11.12 8.55
CA VAL A 178 12.55 -11.54 8.83
C VAL A 178 11.53 -10.63 8.15
N ALA A 179 11.80 -9.32 8.06
CA ALA A 179 10.99 -8.38 7.30
C ALA A 179 10.94 -8.76 5.81
N ALA A 180 12.10 -9.03 5.21
CA ALA A 180 12.22 -9.43 3.82
C ALA A 180 11.42 -10.70 3.54
N LEU A 181 11.60 -11.73 4.38
CA LEU A 181 10.90 -13.00 4.24
C LEU A 181 9.38 -12.85 4.43
N SER A 182 8.94 -12.18 5.50
CA SER A 182 7.51 -11.96 5.76
C SER A 182 6.86 -11.09 4.68
N GLY A 183 7.55 -10.03 4.25
CA GLY A 183 7.09 -9.14 3.18
C GLY A 183 6.93 -9.87 1.85
N GLY A 184 7.92 -10.69 1.48
CA GLY A 184 7.87 -11.50 0.28
C GLY A 184 6.73 -12.52 0.30
N LEU A 185 6.53 -13.21 1.43
CA LEU A 185 5.39 -14.11 1.62
C LEU A 185 4.06 -13.38 1.48
N GLY A 186 3.93 -12.19 2.07
CA GLY A 186 2.77 -11.31 1.90
C GLY A 186 2.50 -10.96 0.44
N GLY A 187 3.54 -10.65 -0.33
CA GLY A 187 3.46 -10.40 -1.76
C GLY A 187 3.04 -11.62 -2.59
N ILE A 188 3.47 -12.83 -2.20
CA ILE A 188 3.02 -14.08 -2.85
C ILE A 188 1.54 -14.34 -2.54
N ILE A 189 1.11 -14.14 -1.30
CA ILE A 189 -0.30 -14.30 -0.90
C ILE A 189 -1.16 -13.32 -1.70
N ALA A 190 -0.75 -12.06 -1.82
CA ALA A 190 -1.44 -11.06 -2.64
C ALA A 190 -1.59 -11.51 -4.10
N TYR A 191 -0.54 -12.06 -4.71
CA TYR A 191 -0.59 -12.58 -6.08
C TYR A 191 -1.56 -13.76 -6.23
N LYS A 192 -1.57 -14.70 -5.28
CA LYS A 192 -2.52 -15.82 -5.30
C LYS A 192 -3.96 -15.34 -5.17
N ILE A 193 -4.24 -14.40 -4.25
CA ILE A 193 -5.57 -13.79 -4.09
C ILE A 193 -5.97 -13.10 -5.40
N LEU A 194 -5.09 -12.29 -5.98
CA LEU A 194 -5.35 -11.61 -7.26
C LEU A 194 -5.68 -12.60 -8.37
N HIS A 195 -4.93 -13.70 -8.48
CA HIS A 195 -5.16 -14.73 -9.49
C HIS A 195 -6.51 -15.44 -9.30
N GLN A 196 -6.92 -15.69 -8.05
CA GLN A 196 -8.24 -16.24 -7.74
C GLN A 196 -9.37 -15.25 -8.07
N LEU A 197 -9.19 -13.97 -7.72
CA LEU A 197 -10.17 -12.91 -8.05
C LEU A 197 -10.33 -12.71 -9.57
N LYS A 198 -9.24 -12.86 -10.34
CA LYS A 198 -9.31 -12.85 -11.81
C LYS A 198 -10.11 -14.03 -12.36
N LYS A 199 -10.00 -15.21 -11.75
CA LYS A 199 -10.79 -16.39 -12.15
C LYS A 199 -12.28 -16.24 -11.86
N THR A 200 -12.65 -15.54 -10.79
CA THR A 200 -14.06 -15.30 -10.43
C THR A 200 -14.68 -14.09 -11.14
N GLY A 201 -13.93 -13.42 -12.02
CA GLY A 201 -14.42 -12.28 -12.83
C GLY A 201 -14.31 -10.90 -12.17
N PHE A 202 -13.73 -10.80 -10.96
CA PHE A 202 -13.59 -9.56 -10.19
C PHE A 202 -12.29 -8.77 -10.48
N GLY A 203 -11.54 -9.13 -11.53
CA GLY A 203 -10.30 -8.44 -11.91
C GLY A 203 -10.40 -7.83 -13.30
N HIS A 204 -10.16 -6.52 -13.42
CA HIS A 204 -10.02 -5.86 -14.71
C HIS A 204 -8.96 -6.60 -15.56
N LYS A 205 -9.29 -6.92 -16.81
CA LYS A 205 -8.37 -7.57 -17.76
C LYS A 205 -7.16 -6.65 -17.96
N THR A 206 -6.08 -6.95 -17.25
CA THR A 206 -4.77 -6.39 -17.50
C THR A 206 -4.12 -7.29 -18.54
N ALA A 207 -4.23 -6.88 -19.81
CA ALA A 207 -3.36 -7.33 -20.90
C ALA A 207 -1.95 -6.77 -20.70
#